data_AF-A0A316QDF5-F1
#
_entry.id   AF-A0A316QDF5-F1
#
_cell.length_a   1.000
_cell.length_b   1.000
_cell.length_c   1.000
_cell.angle_alpha   90.00
_cell.angle_beta   90.00
_cell.angle_gamma   90.00
#
_symmetry.space_group_name_H-M   'P 1'
#
loop_
_entity.id
_entity.type
_entity.pdbx_description
1 polymer ?
#
loop_
_entity_poly.entity_id
_entity_poly.type
_entity_poly.pdbx_seq_one_letter_code
_entity_poly.pdbx_strand_id
1 'polypeptide(L)'
;MLPPRVSYHAKTAERSLMMKKFFALFLVIGLVTLIFASCGEPGQTETSGTTGSSTASGTSSTSGTTATTETTRAFNDQQLVDSLDYDYVIRTVLDENRQIIGVAVSDWKKSTESITVDSEYVLDGVTYPVIQVGTGQGVLTFRSQLKSVTIPGSVLKIAKSAFSYCPELKVLNLSEGLEEIGEAAFWACNKLESLSIPSTVKTIGASAFAECTSLRSVTIPRIFEDQIDEIFAGCNDLEITYID
;
A
#
# COMPACT_ATOMS: atom_id res chain seq x y z
N MET A 1 24.82 5.48 -25.02
CA MET A 1 24.04 4.29 -25.42
C MET A 1 22.65 4.47 -24.83
N LEU A 2 21.60 4.44 -25.66
CA LEU A 2 20.23 4.36 -25.14
C LEU A 2 20.02 2.96 -24.56
N PRO A 3 19.36 2.80 -23.40
CA PRO A 3 19.06 1.49 -22.83
C PRO A 3 18.20 0.66 -23.81
N PRO A 4 18.36 -0.67 -23.84
CA PRO A 4 17.58 -1.54 -24.70
C PRO A 4 16.10 -1.48 -24.31
N ARG A 5 15.23 -1.34 -25.32
CA ARG A 5 13.77 -1.38 -25.13
C ARG A 5 13.25 -2.78 -25.43
N VAL A 6 12.39 -3.30 -24.55
CA VAL A 6 11.74 -4.61 -24.71
C VAL A 6 10.24 -4.38 -24.81
N SER A 7 9.63 -4.80 -25.93
CA SER A 7 8.18 -4.81 -26.08
C SER A 7 7.62 -6.00 -25.31
N TYR A 8 6.88 -5.73 -24.25
CA TYR A 8 6.23 -6.74 -23.44
C TYR A 8 4.77 -6.90 -23.87
N HIS A 9 4.43 -8.10 -24.36
CA HIS A 9 3.04 -8.49 -24.58
C HIS A 9 2.63 -9.38 -23.42
N ALA A 10 1.73 -8.87 -22.56
CA ALA A 10 1.13 -9.69 -21.52
C ALA A 10 0.52 -10.96 -22.15
N LYS A 11 0.74 -12.10 -21.51
CA LYS A 11 0.26 -13.42 -21.97
C LYS A 11 -1.26 -13.54 -21.75
N THR A 12 -2.05 -12.81 -22.53
CA THR A 12 -3.47 -12.51 -22.22
C THR A 12 -4.49 -13.61 -22.58
N ALA A 13 -4.10 -14.80 -23.07
CA ALA A 13 -5.09 -15.74 -23.59
C ALA A 13 -5.70 -16.73 -22.56
N GLU A 14 -4.99 -17.21 -21.53
CA GLU A 14 -5.50 -18.34 -20.73
C GLU A 14 -5.91 -17.99 -19.29
N ARG A 15 -5.44 -16.89 -18.70
CA ARG A 15 -5.81 -16.50 -17.32
C ARG A 15 -7.11 -15.69 -17.21
N SER A 16 -7.62 -15.17 -18.33
CA SER A 16 -8.90 -14.40 -18.38
C SER A 16 -10.11 -15.23 -17.91
N LEU A 17 -10.10 -16.55 -18.11
CA LEU A 17 -11.19 -17.43 -17.69
C LEU A 17 -11.14 -17.78 -16.20
N MET A 18 -9.96 -17.81 -15.57
CA MET A 18 -9.83 -18.04 -14.12
C MET A 18 -10.13 -16.78 -13.31
N MET A 19 -9.70 -15.60 -13.76
CA MET A 19 -9.99 -14.31 -13.09
C MET A 19 -11.49 -13.97 -13.13
N LYS A 20 -12.19 -14.25 -14.25
CA LYS A 20 -13.65 -14.06 -14.33
C LYS A 20 -14.43 -14.97 -13.38
N LYS A 21 -13.92 -16.17 -13.08
CA LYS A 21 -14.52 -17.08 -12.08
C LYS A 21 -14.27 -16.61 -10.64
N PHE A 22 -13.15 -15.95 -10.38
CA PHE A 22 -12.86 -15.33 -9.08
C PHE A 22 -13.73 -14.09 -8.82
N PHE A 23 -14.00 -13.30 -9.86
CA PHE A 23 -14.85 -12.10 -9.78
C PHE A 23 -16.34 -12.42 -9.49
N ALA A 24 -16.84 -13.58 -9.96
CA ALA A 24 -18.19 -14.03 -9.65
C ALA A 24 -18.36 -14.55 -8.20
N LEU A 25 -17.28 -14.97 -7.54
CA LEU A 25 -17.33 -15.53 -6.18
C LEU A 25 -17.40 -14.44 -5.09
N PHE A 26 -16.85 -13.25 -5.34
CA PHE A 26 -16.89 -12.14 -4.37
C PHE A 26 -18.23 -11.39 -4.34
N LEU A 27 -19.02 -11.43 -5.43
CA LEU A 27 -20.33 -10.77 -5.49
C LEU A 27 -21.43 -11.52 -4.72
N VAL A 28 -21.22 -12.80 -4.35
CA VAL A 28 -22.22 -13.63 -3.67
C VAL A 28 -22.03 -13.67 -2.14
N ILE A 29 -20.84 -13.30 -1.62
CA ILE A 29 -20.55 -13.36 -0.18
C ILE A 29 -20.91 -12.03 0.54
N GLY A 30 -21.15 -10.94 -0.20
CA GLY A 30 -21.42 -9.61 0.34
C GLY A 30 -22.86 -9.30 0.80
N LEU A 31 -23.76 -10.29 0.90
CA LEU A 31 -25.20 -10.03 1.15
C LEU A 31 -25.83 -10.80 2.33
N VAL A 32 -25.06 -11.45 3.21
CA VAL A 32 -25.63 -12.31 4.29
C VAL A 32 -25.24 -11.91 5.73
N THR A 33 -24.82 -10.68 6.01
CA THR A 33 -24.68 -10.25 7.42
C THR A 33 -25.18 -8.82 7.67
N LEU A 34 -26.49 -8.64 7.55
CA LEU A 34 -27.21 -7.61 8.29
C LEU A 34 -28.43 -8.28 8.93
N ILE A 35 -28.79 -7.82 10.13
CA ILE A 35 -29.71 -8.41 11.13
C ILE A 35 -28.92 -9.38 12.05
N PHE A 36 -28.51 -9.03 13.28
CA PHE A 36 -29.23 -8.41 14.38
C PHE A 36 -28.29 -7.58 15.27
N ALA A 37 -28.77 -6.45 15.82
CA ALA A 37 -28.95 -6.26 17.27
C ALA A 37 -29.01 -4.77 17.63
N SER A 38 -30.22 -4.27 17.94
CA SER A 38 -30.41 -3.08 18.76
C SER A 38 -31.48 -3.39 19.81
N CYS A 39 -31.03 -3.40 21.06
CA CYS A 39 -31.70 -3.27 22.36
C CYS A 39 -33.15 -3.75 22.55
N GLY A 40 -33.30 -4.74 23.44
CA GLY A 40 -34.45 -4.98 24.30
C GLY A 40 -33.95 -5.52 25.65
N GLU A 41 -34.47 -4.94 26.74
CA GLU A 41 -33.92 -4.89 28.10
C GLU A 41 -34.40 -6.09 29.01
N PRO A 42 -34.33 -6.04 30.35
CA PRO A 42 -33.49 -6.86 31.24
C PRO A 42 -34.21 -8.04 31.95
N GLY A 43 -33.45 -8.95 32.57
CA GLY A 43 -33.98 -10.02 33.42
C GLY A 43 -32.95 -10.56 34.43
N GLN A 44 -33.36 -10.63 35.69
CA GLN A 44 -32.56 -10.83 36.90
C GLN A 44 -32.14 -12.29 37.21
N THR A 45 -31.34 -12.43 38.28
CA THR A 45 -31.15 -13.60 39.20
C THR A 45 -30.20 -14.70 38.71
N GLU A 46 -29.44 -15.43 39.51
CA GLU A 46 -28.92 -15.36 40.89
C GLU A 46 -27.83 -16.47 40.99
N THR A 47 -26.79 -16.25 41.80
CA THR A 47 -26.05 -17.25 42.61
C THR A 47 -25.20 -18.41 42.02
N SER A 48 -23.96 -18.43 42.54
CA SER A 48 -23.22 -19.56 43.16
C SER A 48 -22.27 -20.46 42.33
N GLY A 49 -21.09 -20.73 42.91
CA GLY A 49 -20.58 -22.11 42.99
C GLY A 49 -19.31 -22.52 42.24
N THR A 50 -18.15 -22.11 42.76
CA THR A 50 -16.92 -22.90 43.07
C THR A 50 -16.44 -24.15 42.26
N THR A 51 -15.10 -24.22 42.13
CA THR A 51 -14.14 -25.37 42.15
C THR A 51 -13.69 -26.12 40.86
N GLY A 52 -12.36 -26.35 40.79
CA GLY A 52 -11.68 -27.53 40.21
C GLY A 52 -11.07 -27.34 38.81
N SER A 53 -9.76 -27.08 38.62
CA SER A 53 -8.60 -28.00 38.66
C SER A 53 -8.62 -29.18 37.66
N SER A 54 -7.65 -29.19 36.72
CA SER A 54 -6.79 -30.33 36.29
C SER A 54 -6.39 -30.20 34.79
N THR A 55 -5.14 -29.86 34.49
CA THR A 55 -3.95 -30.68 34.12
C THR A 55 -3.84 -31.14 32.66
N ALA A 56 -2.68 -30.81 32.06
CA ALA A 56 -1.86 -31.60 31.10
C ALA A 56 -2.49 -31.94 29.73
N SER A 57 -1.80 -32.03 28.59
CA SER A 57 -0.39 -32.04 28.16
C SER A 57 -0.42 -32.20 26.63
N GLY A 58 0.58 -31.76 25.88
CA GLY A 58 0.69 -32.12 24.46
C GLY A 58 1.69 -31.30 23.65
N THR A 59 2.96 -31.66 23.77
CA THR A 59 4.07 -31.23 22.93
C THR A 59 3.90 -31.63 21.46
N SER A 60 4.26 -30.75 20.52
CA SER A 60 4.99 -31.17 19.32
C SER A 60 5.92 -30.05 18.86
N SER A 61 7.20 -30.38 18.79
CA SER A 61 8.31 -29.56 18.33
C SER A 61 8.93 -30.22 17.11
N THR A 62 9.04 -29.48 16.01
CA THR A 62 10.02 -29.59 14.90
C THR A 62 9.54 -28.58 13.85
N SER A 63 10.35 -27.77 13.18
CA SER A 63 11.80 -27.60 13.10
C SER A 63 12.01 -26.32 12.28
N GLY A 64 13.03 -25.55 12.63
CA GLY A 64 13.29 -24.22 12.08
C GLY A 64 13.51 -24.14 10.57
N THR A 65 13.19 -22.98 10.02
CA THR A 65 13.98 -22.36 8.95
C THR A 65 14.01 -20.86 9.22
N THR A 66 15.19 -20.38 9.58
CA THR A 66 15.60 -18.98 9.64
C THR A 66 15.62 -18.38 8.25
N ALA A 67 14.92 -17.26 8.03
CA ALA A 67 15.37 -16.16 7.17
C ALA A 67 14.53 -14.89 7.43
N THR A 68 15.24 -13.86 7.88
CA THR A 68 14.94 -12.41 7.84
C THR A 68 13.66 -11.91 8.50
N THR A 69 13.82 -11.53 9.77
CA THR A 69 12.95 -10.62 10.52
C THR A 69 12.76 -9.32 9.72
N GLU A 70 11.58 -9.12 9.15
CA GLU A 70 11.11 -7.79 8.76
C GLU A 70 11.10 -6.92 10.02
N THR A 71 11.90 -5.86 10.05
CA THR A 71 11.79 -4.82 11.09
C THR A 71 10.41 -4.19 10.97
N THR A 72 9.45 -4.75 11.70
CA THR A 72 8.10 -4.21 11.81
C THR A 72 8.20 -2.90 12.59
N ARG A 73 8.31 -1.78 11.87
CA ARG A 73 8.33 -0.43 12.48
C ARG A 73 6.98 -0.20 13.15
N ALA A 74 6.99 0.08 14.44
CA ALA A 74 5.78 0.32 15.22
C ALA A 74 5.28 1.75 15.01
N PHE A 75 4.00 1.91 14.66
CA PHE A 75 3.33 3.20 14.68
C PHE A 75 2.87 3.49 16.11
N ASN A 76 3.17 4.68 16.62
CA ASN A 76 2.56 5.12 17.86
C ASN A 76 1.19 5.73 17.54
N ASP A 77 0.13 5.12 18.06
CA ASP A 77 -1.25 5.64 17.99
C ASP A 77 -1.49 6.82 18.95
N GLN A 78 -0.47 7.30 19.68
CA GLN A 78 -0.54 8.61 20.33
C GLN A 78 -0.46 9.72 19.28
N GLN A 79 -1.62 9.95 18.67
CA GLN A 79 -2.11 11.18 18.09
C GLN A 79 -1.59 12.40 18.85
N LEU A 80 -0.64 13.13 18.28
CA LEU A 80 -0.39 14.54 18.58
C LEU A 80 0.31 15.16 17.36
N VAL A 81 -0.42 15.37 16.26
CA VAL A 81 -0.86 16.70 15.80
C VAL A 81 -1.96 16.43 14.75
N ASP A 82 -3.23 16.47 15.15
CA ASP A 82 -4.27 16.89 14.19
C ASP A 82 -3.99 18.37 13.92
N SER A 83 -2.97 18.65 13.12
CA SER A 83 -2.78 20.00 12.62
C SER A 83 -3.95 20.21 11.67
N LEU A 84 -4.91 21.00 12.13
CA LEU A 84 -6.11 21.37 11.40
C LEU A 84 -5.79 22.12 10.09
N ASP A 85 -4.51 22.42 9.82
CA ASP A 85 -4.03 23.17 8.67
C ASP A 85 -3.55 22.30 7.49
N TYR A 86 -3.30 21.00 7.67
CA TYR A 86 -2.86 20.13 6.57
C TYR A 86 -4.02 19.37 5.93
N ASP A 87 -3.93 19.21 4.60
CA ASP A 87 -4.86 18.41 3.81
C ASP A 87 -4.74 16.90 4.10
N TYR A 88 -3.82 16.49 4.99
CA TYR A 88 -3.50 15.12 5.38
C TYR A 88 -3.15 15.05 6.89
N VAL A 89 -3.23 13.85 7.47
CA VAL A 89 -2.79 13.53 8.83
C VAL A 89 -1.29 13.22 8.84
N ILE A 90 -0.60 13.69 9.88
CA ILE A 90 0.81 13.39 10.13
C ILE A 90 0.93 12.40 11.28
N ARG A 91 1.75 11.36 11.10
CA ARG A 91 2.07 10.35 12.12
C ARG A 91 3.56 10.25 12.30
N THR A 92 4.03 10.12 13.54
CA THR A 92 5.45 9.88 13.80
C THR A 92 5.83 8.46 13.44
N VAL A 93 7.03 8.30 12.88
CA VAL A 93 7.63 7.00 12.62
C VAL A 93 8.79 6.81 13.58
N LEU A 94 8.75 5.71 14.32
CA LEU A 94 9.73 5.40 15.34
C LEU A 94 10.68 4.29 14.88
N ASP A 95 11.93 4.34 15.34
CA ASP A 95 12.86 3.21 15.28
C ASP A 95 12.61 2.19 16.41
N GLU A 96 13.44 1.14 16.44
CA GLU A 96 13.41 0.10 17.48
C GLU A 96 13.66 0.62 18.90
N ASN A 97 14.33 1.77 19.03
CA ASN A 97 14.62 2.44 20.29
C ASN A 97 13.56 3.49 20.66
N ARG A 98 12.44 3.53 19.93
CA ARG A 98 11.34 4.50 20.08
C ARG A 98 11.76 5.96 19.82
N GLN A 99 12.85 6.18 19.07
CA GLN A 99 13.24 7.51 18.60
C GLN A 99 12.49 7.86 17.32
N ILE A 100 12.08 9.12 17.20
CA ILE A 100 11.45 9.61 15.97
C ILE A 100 12.52 9.69 14.89
N ILE A 101 12.32 8.96 13.80
CA ILE A 101 13.22 8.96 12.63
C ILE A 101 12.63 9.70 11.43
N GLY A 102 11.36 10.07 11.50
CA GLY A 102 10.65 10.79 10.45
C GLY A 102 9.15 10.80 10.71
N VAL A 103 8.41 11.23 9.71
CA VAL A 103 6.95 11.23 9.74
C VAL A 103 6.37 10.49 8.53
N ALA A 104 5.13 10.05 8.69
CA ALA A 104 4.30 9.48 7.65
C ALA A 104 3.07 10.37 7.43
N VAL A 105 2.67 10.53 6.17
CA VAL A 105 1.45 11.24 5.79
C VAL A 105 0.32 10.23 5.55
N SER A 106 -0.87 10.48 6.09
CA SER A 106 -2.05 9.64 5.91
C SER A 106 -3.34 10.46 5.76
N ASP A 107 -4.47 9.80 5.56
CA ASP A 107 -5.82 10.37 5.68
C ASP A 107 -6.02 11.72 4.97
N TRP A 108 -5.72 11.77 3.67
CA TRP A 108 -5.89 13.01 2.87
C TRP A 108 -7.36 13.43 2.79
N LYS A 109 -7.69 14.51 3.50
CA LYS A 109 -9.05 14.99 3.75
C LYS A 109 -9.61 15.74 2.55
N LYS A 110 -8.81 16.56 1.87
CA LYS A 110 -9.28 17.42 0.79
C LYS A 110 -9.35 16.69 -0.53
N SER A 111 -10.48 16.73 -1.24
CA SER A 111 -10.55 16.31 -2.64
C SER A 111 -9.72 17.26 -3.50
N THR A 112 -8.63 16.77 -4.06
CA THR A 112 -7.72 17.56 -4.91
C THR A 112 -7.46 16.83 -6.21
N GLU A 113 -7.18 17.61 -7.27
CA GLU A 113 -6.74 17.06 -8.55
C GLU A 113 -5.23 16.76 -8.56
N SER A 114 -4.47 17.36 -7.65
CA SER A 114 -3.02 17.13 -7.52
C SER A 114 -2.63 16.96 -6.06
N ILE A 115 -1.68 16.08 -5.81
CA ILE A 115 -1.01 15.91 -4.52
C ILE A 115 0.49 16.08 -4.73
N THR A 116 1.08 16.98 -3.95
CA THR A 116 2.54 17.08 -3.79
C THR A 116 2.82 16.82 -2.32
N VAL A 117 3.62 15.78 -2.04
CA VAL A 117 4.01 15.45 -0.67
C VAL A 117 5.18 16.37 -0.28
N ASP A 118 5.08 17.01 0.87
CA ASP A 118 6.18 17.80 1.42
C ASP A 118 7.34 16.88 1.84
N SER A 119 8.57 17.35 1.74
CA SER A 119 9.74 16.52 2.07
C SER A 119 10.01 16.45 3.58
N GLU A 120 9.48 17.41 4.33
CA GLU A 120 9.80 17.61 5.75
C GLU A 120 8.57 18.10 6.51
N TYR A 121 8.57 17.86 7.82
CA TYR A 121 7.56 18.33 8.76
C TYR A 121 8.24 18.87 10.02
N VAL A 122 7.76 20.00 10.53
CA VAL A 122 8.29 20.62 11.76
C VAL A 122 7.38 20.27 12.94
N LEU A 123 7.92 19.56 13.92
CA LEU A 123 7.26 19.22 15.18
C LEU A 123 8.05 19.84 16.33
N ASP A 124 7.41 20.73 17.10
CA ASP A 124 8.01 21.42 18.26
C ASP A 124 9.37 22.07 17.97
N GLY A 125 9.53 22.64 16.77
CA GLY A 125 10.77 23.30 16.34
C GLY A 125 11.87 22.36 15.83
N VAL A 126 11.62 21.06 15.78
CA VAL A 126 12.51 20.05 15.19
C VAL A 126 11.97 19.64 13.82
N THR A 127 12.84 19.57 12.83
CA THR A 127 12.49 19.17 11.45
C THR A 127 12.69 17.67 11.28
N TYR A 128 11.68 16.99 10.78
CA TYR A 128 11.67 15.56 10.51
C TYR A 128 11.38 15.29 9.03
N PRO A 129 12.09 14.35 8.37
CA PRO A 129 11.79 13.99 7.00
C PRO A 129 10.43 13.27 6.90
N VAL A 130 9.67 13.56 5.84
CA VAL A 130 8.51 12.74 5.47
C VAL A 130 9.03 11.51 4.75
N ILE A 131 9.01 10.37 5.45
CA ILE A 131 9.64 9.11 5.01
C ILE A 131 8.64 8.07 4.52
N GLN A 132 7.34 8.29 4.71
CA GLN A 132 6.32 7.34 4.30
C GLN A 132 5.02 8.00 3.85
N VAL A 133 4.43 7.45 2.81
CA VAL A 133 3.09 7.82 2.31
C VAL A 133 2.12 6.68 2.57
N GLY A 134 1.09 6.98 3.36
CA GLY A 134 0.08 6.05 3.85
C GLY A 134 0.55 5.28 5.09
N THR A 135 -0.31 5.16 6.10
CA THR A 135 -0.10 4.33 7.29
C THR A 135 -1.24 3.30 7.39
N GLY A 136 -1.14 2.20 6.65
CA GLY A 136 -2.18 1.16 6.57
C GLY A 136 -2.58 0.83 5.14
N GLN A 137 -3.72 0.14 4.96
CA GLN A 137 -4.26 -0.18 3.64
C GLN A 137 -5.12 0.97 3.12
N GLY A 138 -4.83 1.43 1.91
CA GLY A 138 -5.81 2.15 1.08
C GLY A 138 -6.02 3.64 1.39
N VAL A 139 -5.01 4.31 1.92
CA VAL A 139 -5.12 5.66 2.51
C VAL A 139 -5.61 6.75 1.55
N LEU A 140 -5.25 6.64 0.27
CA LEU A 140 -5.67 7.50 -0.84
C LEU A 140 -6.41 6.68 -1.92
N THR A 141 -7.09 5.59 -1.54
CA THR A 141 -7.84 4.76 -2.50
C THR A 141 -9.10 5.47 -3.00
N PHE A 142 -9.55 5.15 -4.22
CA PHE A 142 -10.83 5.60 -4.81
C PHE A 142 -10.91 7.10 -5.11
N ARG A 143 -9.77 7.75 -5.40
CA ARG A 143 -9.73 9.19 -5.66
C ARG A 143 -10.06 9.47 -7.12
N SER A 144 -11.35 9.67 -7.39
CA SER A 144 -11.89 9.86 -8.74
C SER A 144 -11.51 11.16 -9.45
N GLN A 145 -10.93 12.13 -8.74
CA GLN A 145 -10.50 13.42 -9.31
C GLN A 145 -8.98 13.59 -9.35
N LEU A 146 -8.22 12.68 -8.73
CA LEU A 146 -6.77 12.82 -8.59
C LEU A 146 -6.11 12.56 -9.95
N LYS A 147 -5.46 13.58 -10.51
CA LYS A 147 -4.79 13.57 -11.82
C LYS A 147 -3.28 13.50 -11.72
N SER A 148 -2.69 14.04 -10.65
CA SER A 148 -1.25 14.06 -10.47
C SER A 148 -0.79 13.81 -9.03
N VAL A 149 0.31 13.07 -8.89
CA VAL A 149 0.98 12.80 -7.61
C VAL A 149 2.48 13.04 -7.78
N THR A 150 3.08 13.78 -6.86
CA THR A 150 4.53 13.98 -6.77
C THR A 150 5.03 13.53 -5.40
N ILE A 151 5.93 12.53 -5.41
CA ILE A 151 6.58 11.95 -4.24
C ILE A 151 8.04 12.43 -4.20
N PRO A 152 8.46 13.19 -3.17
CA PRO A 152 9.82 13.69 -3.06
C PRO A 152 10.80 12.62 -2.59
N GLY A 153 12.10 12.90 -2.72
CA GLY A 153 13.17 11.95 -2.40
C GLY A 153 13.36 11.65 -0.91
N SER A 154 12.70 12.38 -0.01
CA SER A 154 12.67 12.05 1.41
C SER A 154 11.82 10.80 1.70
N VAL A 155 10.82 10.51 0.84
CA VAL A 155 9.88 9.41 1.04
C VAL A 155 10.56 8.10 0.68
N LEU A 156 10.72 7.24 1.68
CA LEU A 156 11.33 5.92 1.53
C LEU A 156 10.29 4.84 1.16
N LYS A 157 9.02 5.03 1.54
CA LYS A 157 7.98 4.00 1.42
C LYS A 157 6.62 4.55 0.98
N ILE A 158 6.00 3.86 0.03
CA ILE A 158 4.57 4.00 -0.31
C ILE A 158 3.84 2.76 0.19
N ALA A 159 2.82 2.94 1.04
CA ALA A 159 2.12 1.83 1.69
C ALA A 159 1.21 1.03 0.73
N LYS A 160 0.80 -0.15 1.20
CA LYS A 160 -0.13 -1.04 0.51
C LYS A 160 -1.41 -0.30 0.11
N SER A 161 -1.77 -0.45 -1.16
CA SER A 161 -2.96 0.16 -1.77
C SER A 161 -3.05 1.68 -1.65
N ALA A 162 -1.96 2.38 -1.32
CA ALA A 162 -1.99 3.81 -0.99
C ALA A 162 -2.82 4.62 -2.00
N PHE A 163 -2.62 4.44 -3.29
CA PHE A 163 -3.30 5.15 -4.38
C PHE A 163 -4.16 4.22 -5.27
N SER A 164 -4.63 3.09 -4.74
CA SER A 164 -5.43 2.13 -5.50
C SER A 164 -6.76 2.75 -5.99
N TYR A 165 -7.28 2.31 -7.15
CA TYR A 165 -8.49 2.84 -7.77
C TYR A 165 -8.50 4.37 -7.94
N CYS A 166 -7.41 4.98 -8.38
CA CYS A 166 -7.39 6.40 -8.80
C CYS A 166 -7.49 6.49 -10.34
N PRO A 167 -8.69 6.39 -10.95
CA PRO A 167 -8.83 6.18 -12.39
C PRO A 167 -8.35 7.37 -13.23
N GLU A 168 -8.36 8.57 -12.66
CA GLU A 168 -7.94 9.79 -13.35
C GLU A 168 -6.44 10.10 -13.23
N LEU A 169 -5.69 9.32 -12.45
CA LEU A 169 -4.27 9.56 -12.21
C LEU A 169 -3.48 9.38 -13.50
N LYS A 170 -2.94 10.48 -14.03
CA LYS A 170 -2.20 10.53 -15.29
C LYS A 170 -0.71 10.78 -15.08
N VAL A 171 -0.34 11.57 -14.07
CA VAL A 171 1.04 11.97 -13.80
C VAL A 171 1.48 11.44 -12.44
N LEU A 172 2.48 10.57 -12.43
CA LEU A 172 3.10 10.06 -11.21
C LEU A 172 4.60 10.33 -11.26
N ASN A 173 5.07 11.23 -10.40
CA ASN A 173 6.47 11.57 -10.26
C ASN A 173 7.03 10.91 -9.00
N LEU A 174 7.93 9.95 -9.17
CA LEU A 174 8.66 9.28 -8.09
C LEU A 174 10.12 9.75 -8.13
N SER A 175 10.61 10.27 -7.01
CA SER A 175 11.98 10.79 -6.91
C SER A 175 12.96 9.73 -6.40
N GLU A 176 14.25 9.92 -6.68
CA GLU A 176 15.31 9.12 -6.07
C GLU A 176 15.30 9.26 -4.54
N GLY A 177 15.48 8.14 -3.84
CA GLY A 177 15.34 8.00 -2.40
C GLY A 177 14.20 7.05 -2.00
N LEU A 178 13.24 6.80 -2.91
CA LEU A 178 12.17 5.83 -2.69
C LEU A 178 12.73 4.40 -2.71
N GLU A 179 12.45 3.62 -1.66
CA GLU A 179 12.95 2.26 -1.51
C GLU A 179 11.87 1.19 -1.69
N GLU A 180 10.63 1.47 -1.29
CA GLU A 180 9.53 0.49 -1.26
C GLU A 180 8.23 1.03 -1.86
N ILE A 181 7.66 0.28 -2.80
CA ILE A 181 6.30 0.48 -3.32
C ILE A 181 5.45 -0.72 -2.87
N GLY A 182 4.43 -0.47 -2.04
CA GLY A 182 3.60 -1.51 -1.47
C GLY A 182 2.73 -2.28 -2.48
N GLU A 183 2.24 -3.43 -2.04
CA GLU A 183 1.27 -4.24 -2.78
C GLU A 183 0.07 -3.40 -3.24
N ALA A 184 -0.34 -3.58 -4.50
CA ALA A 184 -1.47 -2.87 -5.10
C ALA A 184 -1.45 -1.33 -4.95
N ALA A 185 -0.29 -0.71 -4.69
CA ALA A 185 -0.19 0.72 -4.35
C ALA A 185 -0.85 1.65 -5.38
N PHE A 186 -0.82 1.32 -6.67
CA PHE A 186 -1.39 2.07 -7.79
C PHE A 186 -2.29 1.18 -8.66
N TRP A 187 -2.94 0.19 -8.04
CA TRP A 187 -3.83 -0.74 -8.74
C TRP A 187 -4.99 0.03 -9.42
N ALA A 188 -5.28 -0.29 -10.68
CA ALA A 188 -6.29 0.37 -11.52
C ALA A 188 -6.19 1.90 -11.63
N CYS A 189 -4.99 2.45 -11.67
CA CYS A 189 -4.75 3.82 -12.13
C CYS A 189 -4.86 3.89 -13.66
N ASN A 190 -6.09 3.80 -14.18
CA ASN A 190 -6.34 3.49 -15.59
C ASN A 190 -5.83 4.55 -16.59
N LYS A 191 -5.61 5.81 -16.18
CA LYS A 191 -5.09 6.89 -17.03
C LYS A 191 -3.58 7.12 -16.93
N LEU A 192 -2.85 6.32 -16.15
CA LEU A 192 -1.39 6.44 -16.07
C LEU A 192 -0.77 5.93 -17.38
N GLU A 193 -0.14 6.81 -18.15
CA GLU A 193 0.37 6.51 -19.50
C GLU A 193 1.84 6.06 -19.50
N SER A 194 2.64 6.64 -18.60
CA SER A 194 4.06 6.35 -18.46
C SER A 194 4.50 6.39 -17.00
N LEU A 195 5.53 5.63 -16.68
CA LEU A 195 6.07 5.51 -15.34
C LEU A 195 7.60 5.42 -15.39
N SER A 196 8.26 6.16 -14.50
CA SER A 196 9.69 5.97 -14.22
C SER A 196 9.84 5.56 -12.76
N ILE A 197 10.27 4.32 -12.53
CA ILE A 197 10.61 3.81 -11.21
C ILE A 197 12.08 4.15 -10.93
N PRO A 198 12.40 4.88 -9.84
CA PRO A 198 13.76 5.27 -9.48
C PRO A 198 14.69 4.07 -9.27
N SER A 199 15.99 4.28 -9.48
CA SER A 199 17.04 3.26 -9.28
C SER A 199 17.17 2.81 -7.82
N THR A 200 16.76 3.68 -6.89
CA THR A 200 16.75 3.44 -5.44
C THR A 200 15.68 2.46 -4.96
N VAL A 201 14.67 2.12 -5.78
CA VAL A 201 13.59 1.21 -5.39
C VAL A 201 14.12 -0.21 -5.30
N LYS A 202 13.99 -0.82 -4.11
CA LYS A 202 14.47 -2.16 -3.76
C LYS A 202 13.36 -3.20 -3.81
N THR A 203 12.12 -2.79 -3.51
CA THR A 203 10.97 -3.69 -3.43
C THR A 203 9.74 -3.06 -4.07
N ILE A 204 9.05 -3.84 -4.90
CA ILE A 204 7.74 -3.52 -5.47
C ILE A 204 6.80 -4.67 -5.13
N GLY A 205 5.71 -4.37 -4.44
CA GLY A 205 4.74 -5.37 -4.03
C GLY A 205 3.90 -5.91 -5.19
N ALA A 206 3.28 -7.07 -4.96
CA ALA A 206 2.43 -7.73 -5.94
C ALA A 206 1.35 -6.78 -6.47
N SER A 207 1.10 -6.82 -7.78
CA SER A 207 0.05 -6.02 -8.44
C SER A 207 0.14 -4.51 -8.20
N ALA A 208 1.31 -3.97 -7.82
CA ALA A 208 1.47 -2.55 -7.49
C ALA A 208 0.96 -1.62 -8.59
N PHE A 209 1.06 -2.02 -9.86
CA PHE A 209 0.57 -1.25 -11.02
C PHE A 209 -0.36 -2.10 -11.90
N ALA A 210 -1.01 -3.11 -11.35
CA ALA A 210 -1.93 -3.95 -12.11
C ALA A 210 -3.17 -3.16 -12.56
N GLU A 211 -3.75 -3.56 -13.69
CA GLU A 211 -4.92 -2.93 -14.33
C GLU A 211 -4.71 -1.44 -14.68
N CYS A 212 -3.46 -0.95 -14.75
CA CYS A 212 -3.12 0.34 -15.35
C CYS A 212 -3.22 0.24 -16.88
N THR A 213 -4.45 0.16 -17.40
CA THR A 213 -4.76 -0.21 -18.79
C THR A 213 -4.28 0.79 -19.84
N SER A 214 -4.02 2.05 -19.49
CA SER A 214 -3.38 3.04 -20.39
C SER A 214 -1.87 3.11 -20.27
N LEU A 215 -1.24 2.33 -19.39
CA LEU A 215 0.21 2.34 -19.22
C LEU A 215 0.85 1.74 -20.48
N ARG A 216 1.78 2.48 -21.08
CA ARG A 216 2.46 2.10 -22.33
C ARG A 216 3.98 2.08 -22.21
N SER A 217 4.56 2.91 -21.34
CA SER A 217 6.00 3.00 -21.21
C SER A 217 6.41 2.99 -19.75
N VAL A 218 7.32 2.08 -19.39
CA VAL A 218 7.87 1.98 -18.04
C VAL A 218 9.39 1.96 -18.12
N THR A 219 10.02 2.83 -17.34
CA THR A 219 11.44 2.71 -16.99
C THR A 219 11.54 2.13 -15.59
N ILE A 220 12.28 1.03 -15.41
CA ILE A 220 12.33 0.28 -14.15
C ILE A 220 13.71 -0.34 -13.93
N PRO A 221 14.21 -0.47 -12.68
CA PRO A 221 15.44 -1.18 -12.40
C PRO A 221 15.43 -2.63 -12.90
N ARG A 222 16.55 -3.08 -13.47
CA ARG A 222 16.71 -4.44 -14.00
C ARG A 222 16.43 -5.54 -12.97
N ILE A 223 16.61 -5.25 -11.69
CA ILE A 223 16.34 -6.21 -10.61
C ILE A 223 14.88 -6.72 -10.60
N PHE A 224 13.95 -6.04 -11.27
CA PHE A 224 12.53 -6.42 -11.37
C PHE A 224 12.16 -7.14 -12.68
N GLU A 225 13.13 -7.50 -13.52
CA GLU A 225 12.91 -8.15 -14.83
C GLU A 225 12.06 -9.44 -14.71
N ASP A 226 12.25 -10.22 -13.65
CA ASP A 226 11.50 -11.47 -13.40
C ASP A 226 10.12 -11.25 -12.76
N GLN A 227 9.78 -10.02 -12.36
CA GLN A 227 8.55 -9.70 -11.62
C GLN A 227 7.54 -8.87 -12.43
N ILE A 228 7.83 -8.59 -13.71
CA ILE A 228 7.00 -7.72 -14.57
C ILE A 228 5.54 -8.18 -14.65
N ASP A 229 5.30 -9.48 -14.81
CA ASP A 229 3.93 -10.05 -14.86
C ASP A 229 3.14 -9.83 -13.58
N GLU A 230 3.81 -9.86 -12.43
CA GLU A 230 3.18 -9.69 -11.12
C GLU A 230 2.93 -8.21 -10.82
N ILE A 231 3.89 -7.35 -11.16
CA ILE A 231 3.82 -5.91 -10.90
C ILE A 231 2.77 -5.24 -11.80
N PHE A 232 2.71 -5.65 -13.07
CA PHE A 232 1.92 -5.00 -14.14
C PHE A 232 0.83 -5.90 -14.73
N ALA A 233 0.28 -6.82 -13.93
CA ALA A 233 -0.82 -7.69 -14.39
C ALA A 233 -1.97 -6.88 -15.01
N GLY A 234 -2.45 -7.27 -16.21
CA GLY A 234 -3.55 -6.57 -16.89
C GLY A 234 -3.14 -5.33 -17.72
N CYS A 235 -1.86 -4.95 -17.71
CA CYS A 235 -1.31 -3.96 -18.64
C CYS A 235 -0.94 -4.65 -19.97
N ASN A 236 -1.70 -4.41 -21.04
CA ASN A 236 -1.64 -5.23 -22.25
C ASN A 236 -0.61 -4.78 -23.32
N ASP A 237 -0.08 -3.55 -23.23
CA ASP A 237 0.74 -2.93 -24.29
C ASP A 237 1.98 -2.21 -23.69
N LEU A 238 2.76 -2.89 -22.85
CA LEU A 238 3.88 -2.27 -22.14
C LEU A 238 5.20 -2.33 -22.91
N GLU A 239 5.84 -1.18 -23.08
CA GLU A 239 7.25 -1.06 -23.44
C GLU A 239 8.08 -0.87 -22.17
N ILE A 240 8.96 -1.82 -21.87
CA ILE A 240 9.85 -1.76 -20.71
C ILE A 240 11.24 -1.29 -21.14
N THR A 241 11.78 -0.34 -20.41
CA THR A 241 13.17 0.10 -20.50
C THR A 241 13.84 -0.17 -19.16
N TYR A 242 14.93 -0.94 -19.16
CA TYR A 242 15.65 -1.25 -17.94
C TYR A 242 16.75 -0.22 -17.66
N ILE A 243 16.87 0.15 -16.38
CA ILE A 243 18.02 0.89 -15.84
C ILE A 243 18.86 -0.06 -14.98
N ASP A 244 20.17 0.14 -15.01
CA ASP A 244 21.15 -0.66 -14.27
C ASP A 244 21.47 -0.04 -12.90
#